data_AF-A0A317SI55-F1
#
_entry.id   AF-A0A317SI55-F1
#
_cell.length_a   1.000
_cell.length_b   1.000
_cell.length_c   1.000
_cell.angle_alpha   90.00
_cell.angle_beta   90.00
_cell.angle_gamma   90.00
#
_symmetry.space_group_name_H-M   'P 1'
#
loop_
_entity.id
_entity.type
_entity.pdbx_description
1 polymer ?
#
loop_
_entity_poly.entity_id
_entity_poly.type
_entity_poly.pdbx_seq_one_letter_code
_entity_poly.pdbx_strand_id
1 'polypeptide(L)' 'LEIGYVPKQFRRALGVVMRKPRKENYGKPESYRVINLLDVWGKVLERIVGRRL' A
#
# COMPACT_ATOMS: atom_id res chain seq x y z
N LEU A 1 12.66 -7.28 24.22
CA LEU A 1 11.53 -6.77 23.41
C LEU A 1 10.71 -7.97 23.00
N GLU A 2 9.49 -8.14 23.53
CA GLU A 2 8.58 -9.17 23.04
C GLU A 2 8.07 -8.72 21.67
N ILE A 3 8.67 -9.27 20.61
CA ILE A 3 8.22 -9.00 19.25
C ILE A 3 6.95 -9.81 19.03
N GLY A 4 5.79 -9.16 19.18
CA GLY A 4 4.50 -9.78 18.91
C GLY A 4 4.42 -10.38 17.51
N TYR A 5 3.64 -11.44 17.34
CA TYR A 5 3.49 -12.10 16.04
C TYR A 5 2.60 -11.29 15.10
N VAL A 6 3.13 -10.96 13.91
CA VAL A 6 2.35 -10.39 12.81
C VAL A 6 2.03 -11.48 11.76
N PRO A 7 0.75 -11.82 11.58
CA PRO A 7 0.31 -12.72 10.51
C PRO A 7 0.90 -12.36 9.15
N LYS A 8 1.26 -13.37 8.35
CA LYS A 8 1.86 -13.20 7.01
C LYS A 8 0.93 -12.47 6.03
N GLN A 9 -0.37 -12.49 6.29
CA GLN A 9 -1.41 -11.83 5.50
C GLN A 9 -1.25 -10.30 5.59
N PHE A 10 -1.06 -9.76 6.79
CA PHE A 10 -0.83 -8.32 7.00
C PHE A 10 0.51 -7.81 6.46
N ARG A 11 1.40 -8.70 6.01
CA ARG A 11 2.71 -8.36 5.42
C ARG A 11 2.70 -8.41 3.89
N ARG A 12 1.54 -8.62 3.26
CA ARG A 12 1.40 -8.70 1.81
C ARG A 12 0.53 -7.55 1.29
N ALA A 13 0.96 -6.99 0.17
CA ALA A 13 0.21 -6.00 -0.58
C ALA A 13 0.52 -6.18 -2.07
N LEU A 14 -0.45 -5.85 -2.93
CA LEU A 14 -0.23 -5.78 -4.37
C LEU A 14 0.21 -4.37 -4.75
N GLY A 15 1.46 -4.22 -5.18
CA GLY A 15 1.99 -2.95 -5.67
C GLY A 15 1.54 -2.71 -7.11
N VAL A 16 0.59 -1.80 -7.30
CA VAL A 16 0.10 -1.40 -8.62
C VAL A 16 0.79 -0.12 -9.06
N VAL A 17 1.39 -0.13 -10.24
CA VAL A 17 2.07 1.02 -10.83
C VAL A 17 1.09 1.78 -11.72
N MET A 18 0.72 2.99 -11.29
CA MET A 18 -0.22 3.87 -12.00
C MET A 18 0.52 5.05 -12.63
N ARG A 19 0.15 5.42 -13.85
CA ARG A 19 0.69 6.61 -14.53
C ARG A 19 0.17 7.90 -13.88
N LYS A 20 1.06 8.86 -13.62
CA LYS A 20 0.65 10.21 -13.19
C LYS A 20 0.01 10.94 -14.39
N PRO A 21 -1.12 11.64 -14.20
CA PRO A 21 -1.68 12.44 -15.27
C PRO A 21 -0.73 13.60 -15.63
N ARG A 22 -0.76 14.02 -16.90
CA ARG A 22 -0.06 15.22 -17.42
C ARG A 22 1.47 15.17 -17.29
N LYS A 23 2.07 13.99 -17.41
CA LYS A 23 3.53 13.86 -17.53
C LYS A 23 3.94 13.78 -19.00
N GLU A 24 4.96 14.56 -19.33
CA GLU A 24 5.48 14.70 -20.69
C GLU A 24 6.26 13.45 -21.15
N ASN A 25 6.97 12.78 -20.22
CA ASN A 25 7.77 11.61 -20.53
C ASN A 25 7.49 10.45 -19.55
N TYR A 26 6.90 9.36 -20.03
CA TYR A 26 6.65 8.14 -19.26
C TYR A 26 7.81 7.12 -19.30
N GLY A 27 8.97 7.48 -19.85
CA GLY A 27 10.20 6.70 -19.72
C GLY A 27 10.89 6.86 -18.36
N LYS A 28 10.48 7.86 -17.56
CA LYS A 28 11.04 8.12 -16.23
C LYS A 28 10.16 7.52 -15.12
N PRO A 29 10.75 6.89 -14.08
CA PRO A 29 9.99 6.33 -12.95
C PRO A 29 9.18 7.41 -12.19
N GLU A 30 9.64 8.66 -12.23
CA GLU A 30 8.96 9.82 -11.62
C GLU A 30 7.56 10.09 -12.19
N SER A 31 7.29 9.58 -13.40
CA SER A 31 6.00 9.71 -14.08
C SER A 31 4.97 8.68 -13.62
N TYR A 32 5.33 7.81 -12.67
CA TYR A 32 4.45 6.81 -12.09
C TYR A 32 4.24 7.05 -10.58
N ARG A 33 3.13 6.53 -10.07
CA ARG A 33 2.83 6.39 -8.64
C ARG A 33 2.66 4.91 -8.37
N VAL A 34 3.30 4.40 -7.33
CA VAL A 34 3.05 3.05 -6.84
C VAL A 34 2.00 3.14 -5.76
N ILE A 35 0.91 2.39 -5.92
CA ILE A 35 -0.16 2.27 -4.92
C ILE A 35 -0.14 0.84 -4.41
N ASN A 36 -0.03 0.69 -3.10
CA ASN A 36 -0.11 -0.62 -2.45
C ASN A 36 -1.58 -0.94 -2.15
N LEU A 37 -2.13 -1.92 -2.86
CA LEU A 37 -3.44 -2.46 -2.58
C LEU A 37 -3.31 -3.54 -1.49
N LEU A 38 -3.86 -3.24 -0.33
CA LEU A 38 -3.95 -4.20 0.78
C LEU A 38 -5.05 -5.21 0.51
N ASP A 39 -4.90 -6.41 1.05
CA ASP A 39 -5.96 -7.40 1.08
C ASP A 39 -7.11 -6.95 2.01
N VAL A 40 -8.22 -7.70 1.99
CA VAL A 40 -9.41 -7.39 2.80
C VAL A 40 -9.05 -7.25 4.28
N TRP A 41 -8.20 -8.15 4.79
CA TRP A 41 -7.76 -8.12 6.19
C TRP A 41 -6.92 -6.88 6.51
N GLY A 42 -5.98 -6.51 5.64
CA GLY A 42 -5.17 -5.30 5.78
C GLY A 42 -6.03 -4.03 5.77
N LYS A 43 -7.07 -3.98 4.92
CA LYS A 43 -8.02 -2.85 4.91
C LYS A 43 -8.90 -2.77 6.15
N VAL A 44 -9.33 -3.92 6.70
CA VAL A 44 -10.03 -3.95 7.99
C VAL A 44 -9.13 -3.43 9.10
N LEU A 45 -7.86 -3.85 9.14
CA LEU A 45 -6.90 -3.37 10.13
C LEU A 45 -6.64 -1.86 9.99
N GLU A 46 -6.43 -1.37 8.76
CA GLU A 46 -6.30 0.07 8.46
C GLU A 46 -7.50 0.86 8.99
N ARG A 47 -8.72 0.35 8.80
CA ARG A 47 -9.96 0.97 9.31
C ARG A 47 -10.03 0.97 10.84
N ILE A 48 -9.60 -0.10 11.51
CA ILE A 48 -9.59 -0.18 12.98
C ILE A 48 -8.59 0.82 13.55
N VAL A 49 -7.37 0.88 13.00
CA VAL A 49 -6.32 1.80 13.44
C VAL A 49 -6.71 3.25 13.16
N GLY A 50 -7.19 3.54 11.94
CA GLY A 50 -7.62 4.88 11.56
C GLY A 50 -8.87 5.40 12.27
N ARG A 51 -9.62 4.54 12.97
CA ARG A 51 -10.70 4.95 13.88
C ARG A 51 -10.21 5.24 15.30
N ARG A 52 -9.04 4.72 15.68
CA ARG A 52 -8.43 4.92 17.00
C ARG A 52 -7.53 6.15 17.04
N LEU A 53 -7.02 6.57 15.88
CA LEU A 53 -6.32 7.84 15.65
C LEU A 53 -7.33 8.95 15.37
#